data_AF-A0AAD9P813-F1
#
_entry.id   AF-A0AAD9P813-F1
#
_cell.length_a   1.000
_cell.length_b   1.000
_cell.length_c   1.000
_cell.angle_alpha   90.00
_cell.angle_beta   90.00
_cell.angle_gamma   90.00
#
_symmetry.space_group_name_H-M   'P 1'
#
loop_
_entity.id
_entity.type
_entity.pdbx_description
1 polymer ?
#
loop_
_entity_poly.entity_id
_entity_poly.type
_entity_poly.pdbx_seq_one_letter_code
_entity_poly.pdbx_strand_id
1 'polypeptide(L)'
;MGDFNHRHIQWTSLQSTGREDQEFLNLVQDSFLSQHVLEATRGENVLDIVLSSQKEFVDNVKICEPLGCSDHNQIHFIIKVKGERNRKIIYRNNFHKGRYKDMREYLAKIDWNNTLKNKNSNRMLEYFKE
;
A
#
# COMPACT_ATOMS: atom_id res chain seq x y z
N MET A 1 -0.32 1.25 -11.34
CA MET A 1 -1.24 2.37 -11.60
C MET A 1 -0.50 3.66 -11.36
N GLY A 2 -0.81 4.71 -12.11
CA GLY A 2 -0.22 6.03 -11.90
C GLY A 2 -0.54 6.97 -13.05
N ASP A 3 -0.16 8.23 -12.89
CA ASP A 3 -0.20 9.26 -13.93
C ASP A 3 1.06 9.14 -14.81
N PHE A 4 0.87 8.89 -16.11
CA PHE A 4 1.95 8.79 -17.09
C PHE A 4 2.03 10.00 -18.03
N ASN A 5 1.06 10.93 -17.97
CA ASN A 5 1.05 12.16 -18.78
C ASN A 5 1.14 11.99 -20.33
N HIS A 6 0.86 10.80 -20.87
CA HIS A 6 0.86 10.55 -22.32
C HIS A 6 -0.49 10.90 -22.98
N ARG A 7 -0.76 12.19 -23.11
CA ARG A 7 -2.07 12.73 -23.57
C ARG A 7 -2.43 12.43 -25.02
N HIS A 8 -1.46 12.10 -25.89
CA HIS A 8 -1.73 11.88 -27.32
C HIS A 8 -2.02 10.40 -27.65
N ILE A 9 -1.98 9.52 -26.64
CA ILE A 9 -2.35 8.11 -26.81
C ILE A 9 -3.87 7.97 -26.85
N GLN A 10 -4.36 7.37 -27.94
CA GLN A 10 -5.73 6.90 -28.09
C GLN A 10 -5.80 5.42 -27.68
N TRP A 11 -6.11 5.16 -26.41
CA TRP A 11 -6.10 3.80 -25.84
C TRP A 11 -7.10 2.83 -26.49
N THR A 12 -8.18 3.34 -27.08
CA THR A 12 -9.19 2.54 -27.78
C THR A 12 -8.72 2.03 -29.14
N SER A 13 -7.98 2.86 -29.89
CA SER A 13 -7.42 2.50 -31.21
C SER A 13 -5.96 2.03 -31.14
N LEU A 14 -5.32 2.16 -29.98
CA LEU A 14 -3.91 1.87 -29.75
C LEU A 14 -3.01 2.62 -30.76
N GLN A 15 -3.26 3.92 -30.90
CA GLN A 15 -2.45 4.81 -31.73
C GLN A 15 -2.01 6.03 -30.92
N SER A 16 -0.91 6.65 -31.33
CA SER A 16 -0.48 7.95 -30.80
C SER A 16 0.03 8.86 -31.92
N THR A 17 -0.19 10.17 -31.76
CA THR A 17 0.38 11.19 -32.66
C THR A 17 1.71 11.74 -32.16
N GLY A 18 2.08 11.46 -30.91
CA GLY A 18 3.34 11.90 -30.30
C GLY A 18 4.40 10.82 -30.36
N ARG A 19 5.65 11.18 -30.65
CA ARG A 19 6.76 10.21 -30.72
C ARG A 19 6.98 9.48 -29.39
N GLU A 20 7.12 10.24 -28.30
CA GLU A 20 7.34 9.68 -26.95
C GLU A 20 6.16 8.82 -26.50
N ASP A 21 4.94 9.31 -26.72
CA ASP A 21 3.70 8.59 -26.44
C ASP A 21 3.59 7.29 -27.25
N GLN A 22 4.05 7.27 -28.51
CA GLN A 22 4.11 6.06 -29.34
C GLN A 22 5.19 5.09 -28.85
N GLU A 23 6.36 5.58 -28.43
CA GLU A 23 7.41 4.74 -27.83
C GLU A 23 6.91 4.09 -26.53
N PHE A 24 6.19 4.83 -25.69
CA PHE A 24 5.56 4.28 -24.49
C PHE A 24 4.47 3.26 -24.82
N LEU A 25 3.61 3.56 -25.80
CA LEU A 25 2.57 2.62 -26.23
C LEU A 25 3.16 1.30 -26.74
N ASN A 26 4.23 1.38 -27.54
CA ASN A 26 4.97 0.20 -28.01
C ASN A 26 5.55 -0.57 -26.82
N LEU A 27 6.18 0.11 -25.85
CA LEU A 27 6.71 -0.53 -24.64
C LEU A 27 5.63 -1.31 -23.87
N VAL A 28 4.43 -0.73 -23.70
CA VAL A 28 3.29 -1.39 -23.04
C VAL A 28 2.87 -2.64 -23.81
N GLN A 29 2.79 -2.55 -25.14
CA GLN A 29 2.42 -3.68 -26.02
C GLN A 29 3.49 -4.78 -26.03
N ASP A 30 4.76 -4.41 -26.17
CA ASP A 30 5.92 -5.33 -26.19
C ASP A 30 6.11 -6.03 -24.84
N SER A 31 5.69 -5.38 -23.75
CA SER A 31 5.68 -5.97 -22.41
C SER A 31 4.46 -6.87 -22.15
N PHE A 32 3.58 -7.06 -23.14
CA PHE A 32 2.33 -7.82 -23.02
C PHE A 32 1.44 -7.33 -21.86
N LEU A 33 1.46 -6.03 -21.56
CA LEU A 33 0.66 -5.44 -20.51
C LEU A 33 -0.71 -5.01 -21.05
N SER A 34 -1.76 -5.32 -20.28
CA SER A 34 -3.13 -4.87 -20.54
C SER A 34 -3.38 -3.56 -19.81
N GLN A 35 -3.81 -2.54 -20.55
CA GLN A 35 -4.32 -1.28 -20.00
C GLN A 35 -5.83 -1.38 -19.77
N HIS A 36 -6.31 -0.81 -18.67
CA HIS A 36 -7.69 -1.00 -18.19
C HIS A 36 -8.56 0.26 -18.12
N VAL A 37 -8.00 1.44 -18.39
CA VAL A 37 -8.69 2.73 -18.21
C VAL A 37 -9.09 3.31 -19.57
N LEU A 38 -10.36 3.27 -19.92
CA LEU A 38 -10.83 3.73 -21.23
C LEU A 38 -11.54 5.09 -21.20
N GLU A 39 -11.71 5.66 -20.01
CA GLU A 39 -12.42 6.92 -19.77
C GLU A 39 -11.44 7.96 -19.21
N ALA A 40 -11.69 9.24 -19.50
CA ALA A 40 -10.79 10.32 -19.17
C ALA A 40 -10.62 10.51 -17.65
N THR A 41 -9.36 10.65 -17.21
CA THR A 41 -9.00 10.84 -15.80
C THR A 41 -8.68 12.29 -15.48
N ARG A 42 -8.49 13.14 -16.49
CA ARG A 42 -8.26 14.58 -16.35
C ARG A 42 -8.76 15.32 -17.59
N GLY A 43 -9.81 16.12 -17.46
CA GLY A 43 -10.48 16.74 -18.61
C GLY A 43 -10.93 15.66 -19.60
N GLU A 44 -10.50 15.76 -20.86
CA GLU A 44 -10.80 14.79 -21.92
C GLU A 44 -9.71 13.73 -22.13
N ASN A 45 -8.66 13.71 -21.28
CA ASN A 45 -7.49 12.85 -21.49
C ASN A 45 -7.45 11.67 -20.50
N VAL A 46 -6.99 10.53 -20.99
CA VAL A 46 -6.63 9.36 -20.18
C VAL A 46 -5.15 9.45 -19.82
N LEU A 47 -4.84 9.99 -18.64
CA LEU A 47 -3.45 10.18 -18.18
C LEU A 47 -3.07 9.17 -17.10
N ASP A 48 -4.02 8.87 -16.22
CA ASP A 48 -3.87 7.89 -15.17
C ASP A 48 -4.28 6.51 -15.70
N ILE A 49 -3.34 5.57 -15.72
CA ILE A 49 -3.59 4.22 -16.27
C ILE A 49 -3.33 3.12 -15.25
N VAL A 50 -4.06 2.04 -15.42
CA VAL A 50 -3.88 0.78 -14.70
C VAL A 50 -3.38 -0.25 -15.71
N LEU A 51 -2.22 -0.82 -15.43
CA LEU A 51 -1.60 -1.88 -16.23
C LEU A 51 -1.59 -3.19 -15.44
N SER A 52 -1.83 -4.31 -16.11
CA SER A 52 -1.65 -5.65 -15.56
C SER A 52 -1.03 -6.60 -16.59
N SER A 53 -0.38 -7.66 -16.14
CA SER A 53 0.15 -8.71 -17.02
C SER A 53 -0.92 -9.61 -17.63
N GLN A 54 -2.09 -9.69 -17.01
CA GLN A 54 -3.24 -10.45 -17.50
C GLN A 54 -4.51 -9.63 -17.30
N LYS A 55 -5.36 -9.60 -18.33
CA LYS A 55 -6.57 -8.76 -18.35
C LYS A 55 -7.52 -9.12 -17.20
N GLU A 56 -7.53 -10.37 -16.77
CA GLU A 56 -8.44 -10.91 -15.77
C GLU A 56 -8.10 -10.45 -14.34
N PHE A 57 -6.89 -9.92 -14.10
CA PHE A 57 -6.47 -9.47 -12.77
C PHE A 57 -7.12 -8.16 -12.33
N VAL A 58 -7.61 -7.35 -13.25
CA VAL A 58 -8.26 -6.08 -12.95
C VAL A 58 -9.68 -6.13 -13.48
N ASP A 59 -10.64 -5.73 -12.65
CA ASP A 59 -12.05 -5.77 -13.00
C ASP A 59 -12.79 -4.56 -12.40
N ASN A 60 -13.98 -4.28 -12.90
CA ASN A 60 -14.87 -3.23 -12.40
C ASN A 60 -14.18 -1.86 -12.28
N VAL A 61 -13.44 -1.48 -13.33
CA VAL A 61 -12.79 -0.16 -13.42
C VAL A 61 -13.87 0.89 -13.60
N LYS A 62 -13.84 1.93 -12.75
CA LYS A 62 -14.76 3.05 -12.77
C LYS A 62 -13.99 4.33 -12.56
N ILE A 63 -14.34 5.33 -13.35
CA ILE A 63 -13.89 6.70 -13.12
C ILE A 63 -14.93 7.39 -12.26
N CYS A 64 -14.47 7.94 -11.14
CA CYS A 64 -15.30 8.65 -10.17
C CYS A 64 -14.89 10.12 -10.12
N GLU A 65 -15.76 10.95 -9.54
CA GLU A 65 -15.53 12.39 -9.41
C GLU A 65 -14.19 12.70 -8.70
N PRO A 66 -13.58 13.86 -9.00
CA PRO A 66 -12.34 14.27 -8.36
C PRO A 66 -12.45 14.31 -6.83
N LEU A 67 -11.34 14.03 -6.16
CA LEU A 67 -11.28 14.15 -4.70
C LEU A 67 -11.00 15.61 -4.31
N GLY A 68 -12.01 16.28 -3.73
CA GLY A 68 -11.87 17.66 -3.28
C GLY A 68 -11.65 18.62 -4.45
N CYS A 69 -10.56 19.41 -4.40
CA CYS A 69 -10.20 20.36 -5.46
C CYS A 69 -9.19 19.80 -6.48
N SER A 70 -9.01 18.48 -6.54
CA SER A 70 -8.15 17.86 -7.55
C SER A 70 -8.74 18.08 -8.95
N ASP A 71 -7.88 18.26 -9.94
CA ASP A 71 -8.25 18.25 -11.36
C ASP A 71 -8.20 16.85 -11.97
N HIS A 72 -7.77 15.83 -11.21
CA HIS A 72 -7.81 14.43 -11.59
C HIS A 72 -9.02 13.71 -10.97
N ASN A 73 -9.70 12.92 -11.78
CA ASN A 73 -10.74 11.98 -11.39
C ASN A 73 -10.14 10.79 -10.63
N GLN A 74 -10.93 10.21 -9.74
CA GLN A 74 -10.52 9.00 -9.02
C GLN A 74 -10.71 7.76 -9.91
N ILE A 75 -9.81 6.78 -9.80
CA ILE A 75 -9.97 5.46 -10.44
C ILE A 75 -10.26 4.42 -9.36
N HIS A 76 -11.42 3.78 -9.45
CA HIS A 76 -11.81 2.66 -8.60
C HIS A 76 -11.76 1.37 -9.42
N PHE A 77 -11.10 0.34 -8.91
CA PHE A 77 -11.03 -0.97 -9.59
C PHE A 77 -10.80 -2.10 -8.58
N ILE A 78 -11.08 -3.32 -8.99
CA ILE A 78 -10.89 -4.53 -8.20
C ILE A 78 -9.68 -5.29 -8.73
N ILE A 79 -8.76 -5.66 -7.84
CA ILE A 79 -7.67 -6.59 -8.15
C ILE A 79 -8.10 -8.01 -7.77
N LYS A 80 -8.18 -8.91 -8.74
CA LYS A 80 -8.44 -10.33 -8.51
C LYS A 80 -7.14 -11.04 -8.14
N VAL A 81 -7.03 -11.44 -6.88
CA VAL A 81 -5.88 -12.19 -6.37
C VAL A 81 -6.31 -13.63 -6.09
N LYS A 82 -5.60 -14.60 -6.67
CA LYS A 82 -5.69 -16.00 -6.24
C LYS A 82 -4.82 -16.15 -4.99
N GLY A 83 -5.45 -16.17 -3.83
CA GLY A 83 -4.75 -16.35 -2.56
C GLY A 83 -5.37 -17.47 -1.75
N GLU A 84 -4.57 -18.47 -1.40
CA GLU A 84 -4.87 -19.27 -0.22
C GLU A 84 -4.65 -18.38 1.00
N ARG A 85 -5.71 -18.12 1.76
CA ARG A 85 -5.58 -17.48 3.06
C ARG A 85 -4.85 -18.43 4.00
N ASN A 86 -3.51 -18.36 4.00
CA ASN A 86 -2.70 -18.88 5.08
C ASN A 86 -2.96 -18.03 6.33
N ARG A 87 -4.06 -18.30 7.02
CA ARG A 87 -4.32 -17.73 8.35
C ARG A 87 -3.31 -18.35 9.32
N LYS A 88 -2.10 -17.82 9.35
CA LYS A 88 -1.20 -18.05 10.49
C LYS A 88 -1.86 -17.40 11.70
N ILE A 89 -2.46 -18.22 12.56
CA ILE A 89 -2.93 -17.76 13.87
C ILE A 89 -1.68 -17.41 14.66
N ILE A 90 -1.42 -16.12 14.82
CA ILE A 90 -0.35 -15.62 15.67
C ILE A 90 -0.99 -15.25 17.00
N TYR A 91 -0.69 -16.02 18.04
CA TYR A 91 -1.05 -15.62 19.40
C TYR A 91 -0.20 -14.42 19.80
N ARG A 92 -0.85 -13.35 20.24
CA ARG A 92 -0.21 -12.18 20.82
C ARG A 92 -0.81 -11.92 22.19
N ASN A 93 0.02 -11.50 23.13
CA ASN A 93 -0.47 -11.08 24.43
C ASN A 93 -1.40 -9.87 24.27
N ASN A 94 -2.53 -9.91 24.96
CA ASN A 94 -3.42 -8.76 25.05
C ASN A 94 -2.89 -7.79 26.10
N PHE A 95 -1.96 -6.93 25.71
CA PHE A 95 -1.36 -5.95 26.61
C PHE A 95 -2.42 -5.05 27.27
N HIS A 96 -3.52 -4.71 26.58
CA HIS A 96 -4.60 -3.92 27.17
C HIS A 96 -5.21 -4.58 28.44
N LYS A 97 -5.19 -5.92 28.53
CA LYS A 97 -5.66 -6.68 29.70
C LYS A 97 -4.56 -7.05 30.70
N GLY A 98 -3.39 -6.41 30.62
CA GLY A 98 -2.31 -6.62 31.58
C GLY A 98 -2.73 -6.28 33.02
N ARG A 99 -2.24 -7.06 34.00
CA ARG A 99 -2.43 -6.80 35.44
C ARG A 99 -1.52 -5.68 35.93
N TYR A 100 -1.65 -4.50 35.33
CA TYR A 100 -0.72 -3.38 35.54
C TYR A 100 -0.70 -2.85 36.97
N LYS A 101 -1.82 -2.95 37.70
CA LYS A 101 -1.89 -2.56 39.11
C LYS A 101 -0.94 -3.44 39.94
N ASP A 102 -1.07 -4.75 39.79
CA ASP A 102 -0.26 -5.73 40.53
C ASP A 102 1.22 -5.63 40.15
N MET A 103 1.52 -5.39 38.87
CA MET A 103 2.89 -5.12 38.42
C MET A 103 3.47 -3.88 39.09
N ARG A 104 2.73 -2.77 39.16
CA ARG A 104 3.19 -1.56 39.86
C ARG A 104 3.40 -1.80 41.35
N GLU A 105 2.48 -2.51 42.01
CA GLU A 105 2.60 -2.85 43.43
C GLU A 105 3.82 -3.75 43.70
N TYR A 106 4.11 -4.69 42.82
CA TYR A 106 5.30 -5.53 42.91
C TYR A 106 6.58 -4.70 42.73
N LEU A 107 6.66 -3.90 41.65
CA LEU A 107 7.83 -3.08 41.35
C LEU A 107 8.09 -2.02 42.44
N ALA A 108 7.06 -1.52 43.10
CA ALA A 108 7.19 -0.56 44.20
C ALA A 108 7.87 -1.15 45.46
N LYS A 109 7.88 -2.48 45.62
CA LYS A 109 8.52 -3.16 46.77
C LYS A 109 10.03 -3.38 46.58
N ILE A 110 10.56 -3.14 45.39
CA ILE A 110 11.97 -3.36 45.06
C ILE A 110 12.75 -2.09 45.40
N ASP A 111 13.83 -2.24 46.18
CA ASP A 111 14.79 -1.16 46.43
C ASP A 111 15.70 -0.95 45.22
N TRP A 112 15.19 -0.21 44.23
CA TRP A 112 15.90 0.06 42.97
C TRP A 112 17.27 0.71 43.15
N ASN A 113 17.45 1.54 44.19
CA ASN A 113 18.71 2.22 44.45
C ASN A 113 19.81 1.22 44.80
N ASN A 114 19.48 0.21 45.62
CA ASN A 114 20.42 -0.86 45.94
C ASN A 114 20.51 -1.90 44.81
N THR A 115 19.37 -2.29 44.22
CA THR A 115 19.31 -3.30 43.16
C THR A 115 20.09 -2.91 41.91
N LEU A 116 20.06 -1.63 41.51
CA LEU A 116 20.73 -1.15 40.31
C LEU A 116 22.13 -0.57 40.59
N LYS A 117 22.57 -0.52 41.85
CA LYS A 117 23.86 0.04 42.24
C LYS A 117 25.01 -0.65 41.50
N ASN A 118 25.90 0.15 40.91
CA ASN A 118 27.08 -0.32 40.17
C ASN A 118 26.78 -1.27 39.00
N LYS A 119 25.53 -1.34 38.51
CA LYS A 119 25.20 -2.06 37.28
C LYS A 119 25.29 -1.10 36.08
N ASN A 120 25.63 -1.65 34.92
CA ASN A 120 25.55 -0.92 33.65
C ASN A 120 24.20 -1.19 32.97
N SER A 121 23.84 -0.38 31.97
CA SER A 121 22.53 -0.43 31.31
C SER A 121 22.15 -1.81 30.77
N ASN A 122 23.13 -2.59 30.29
CA ASN A 122 22.90 -3.94 29.79
C ASN A 122 22.47 -4.90 30.90
N ARG A 123 23.15 -4.87 32.06
CA ARG A 123 22.79 -5.70 33.22
C ARG A 123 21.53 -5.25 33.93
N MET A 124 21.16 -3.97 33.84
CA MET A 124 19.88 -3.49 34.37
C MET A 124 18.70 -4.03 33.54
N LEU A 125 18.87 -4.12 32.21
CA LEU A 125 17.82 -4.62 31.31
C LEU A 125 17.49 -6.10 31.54
N GLU A 126 18.45 -6.90 32.02
CA GLU A 126 18.23 -8.32 32.36
C GLU A 126 17.16 -8.50 33.45
N TYR A 127 17.05 -7.57 34.42
CA TYR A 127 16.02 -7.63 35.47
C TYR A 127 14.59 -7.42 34.95
N PHE A 128 14.43 -6.86 33.75
CA PHE A 128 13.12 -6.59 33.14
C PHE A 128 12.78 -7.57 32.01
N LYS A 129 13.69 -8.52 31.71
CA LYS A 129 13.54 -9.50 30.62
C LYS A 129 13.05 -10.87 31.10
N GLU A 130 13.10 -11.14 32.40
CA GLU A 130 12.43 -12.29 33.05
C GLU A 130 10.98 -11.95 33.40
#